data_AF-A0AAV7DF45-F1
#
_entry.id   AF-A0AAV7DF45-F1
#
_cell.length_a   1.000
_cell.length_b   1.000
_cell.length_c   1.000
_cell.angle_alpha   90.00
_cell.angle_beta   90.00
_cell.angle_gamma   90.00
#
_symmetry.space_group_name_H-M   'P 1'
#
loop_
_entity.id
_entity.type
_entity.pdbx_description
1 polymer ?
#
loop_
_entity_poly.entity_id
_entity_poly.type
_entity_poly.pdbx_seq_one_letter_code
_entity_poly.pdbx_strand_id
1 'polypeptide(L)'
;MEAMMSDILSRITQHKGTEQPQTSQEKCDPSVHFLIIEGFLLYHYKPLDEVFDQRYFLTVPYEECKRRRSTRVYDPPDPPGYFDGHVWPMYIKHKEEMNKLQNKIVFLDGTKTKEEILCYVFTDIKKAALHCTS
;
A
#
# COMPACT_ATOMS: atom_id res chain seq x y z
N MET A 1 -2.01 14.36 4.66
CA MET A 1 -0.93 13.52 4.09
C MET A 1 0.45 13.99 4.53
N GLU A 2 0.66 15.28 4.83
CA GLU A 2 1.93 15.78 5.41
C GLU A 2 2.38 15.07 6.70
N ALA A 3 1.47 14.85 7.67
CA ALA A 3 1.81 14.13 8.91
C ALA A 3 2.28 12.69 8.62
N MET A 4 1.57 11.99 7.74
CA MET A 4 1.97 10.65 7.27
C MET A 4 3.35 10.68 6.60
N MET A 5 3.64 11.69 5.76
CA MET A 5 4.97 11.84 5.16
C MET A 5 6.06 12.07 6.19
N SER A 6 5.81 12.93 7.17
CA SER A 6 6.76 13.18 8.26
C SER A 6 7.09 11.89 9.00
N ASP A 7 6.08 11.07 9.31
CA ASP A 7 6.26 9.79 9.97
C ASP A 7 7.04 8.80 9.10
N ILE A 8 6.69 8.69 7.81
CA ILE A 8 7.38 7.85 6.83
C ILE A 8 8.86 8.23 6.74
N LEU A 9 9.16 9.52 6.55
CA LEU A 9 10.52 10.01 6.44
C LEU A 9 11.30 9.74 7.73
N SER A 10 10.70 9.99 8.89
CA SER A 10 11.31 9.70 10.19
C SER A 10 11.68 8.22 10.33
N ARG A 11 10.81 7.30 9.90
CA ARG A 11 11.08 5.85 9.92
C ARG A 11 12.22 5.49 8.97
N ILE A 12 12.21 6.03 7.75
CA ILE A 12 13.27 5.79 6.77
C ILE A 12 14.63 6.30 7.28
N THR A 13 14.68 7.49 7.88
CA THR A 13 15.93 8.06 8.39
C THR A 13 16.46 7.34 9.63
N GLN A 14 15.57 6.88 10.52
CA GLN A 14 15.97 6.16 11.73
C GLN A 14 16.76 4.89 11.40
N HIS A 15 16.36 4.17 10.34
CA HIS A 15 17.04 2.94 9.93
C HIS A 15 18.26 3.19 9.02
N LYS A 16 18.36 4.35 8.34
CA LYS A 16 19.57 4.76 7.61
C LYS A 16 20.71 5.22 8.53
N GLY A 17 20.42 5.63 9.78
CA GLY A 17 21.39 6.16 10.73
C GLY A 17 22.05 5.15 11.68
N THR A 18 21.80 3.84 11.51
CA THR A 18 22.24 2.78 12.44
C THR A 18 23.53 2.05 12.02
N GLU A 19 24.36 2.64 11.16
CA GLU A 19 25.74 2.18 10.97
C GLU A 19 26.63 2.72 12.10
N GLN A 20 26.55 2.12 13.29
CA GLN A 20 27.57 2.31 14.33
C GLN A 20 28.79 1.43 14.03
N PRO A 21 30.03 1.88 14.34
CA PRO A 21 31.22 1.03 14.24
C PRO A 21 31.17 -0.04 15.33
N GLN A 22 30.65 -1.22 15.00
CA GLN A 22 30.68 -2.37 15.90
C GLN A 22 32.08 -3.00 15.87
N THR A 23 32.86 -2.73 16.90
CA THR A 23 33.92 -3.63 17.35
C THR A 23 33.29 -4.93 17.87
N SER A 24 33.77 -6.07 17.36
CA SER A 24 33.43 -7.48 17.64
C SER A 24 32.69 -8.15 16.48
N GLN A 25 33.36 -9.16 15.90
CA GLN A 25 32.98 -9.92 14.73
C GLN A 25 31.76 -10.82 14.98
N GLU A 26 30.57 -10.35 14.61
CA GLU A 26 29.52 -11.21 14.06
C GLU A 26 29.07 -10.55 12.75
N LYS A 27 29.24 -11.25 11.62
CA LYS A 27 28.66 -10.81 10.34
C LYS A 27 27.14 -10.90 10.49
N CYS A 28 26.51 -9.82 10.93
CA CYS A 28 25.08 -9.68 10.82
C CYS A 28 24.76 -9.61 9.32
N ASP A 29 24.00 -10.59 8.83
CA ASP A 29 23.45 -10.58 7.47
C ASP A 29 22.73 -9.23 7.27
N PRO A 30 22.79 -8.58 6.09
CA PRO A 30 22.12 -7.31 5.87
C PRO A 30 20.62 -7.45 6.21
N SER A 31 20.20 -6.87 7.33
CA SER A 31 18.80 -6.98 7.77
C SER A 31 17.93 -6.05 6.92
N VAL A 32 17.03 -6.61 6.13
CA VAL A 32 16.07 -5.84 5.33
C VAL A 32 14.90 -5.41 6.22
N HIS A 33 14.64 -4.11 6.27
CA HIS A 33 13.47 -3.55 6.97
C HIS A 33 12.34 -3.27 5.97
N PHE A 34 11.10 -3.59 6.33
CA PHE A 34 9.92 -3.35 5.50
C PHE A 34 9.03 -2.28 6.13
N LEU A 35 8.56 -1.34 5.31
CA LEU A 35 7.53 -0.37 5.68
C LEU A 35 6.33 -0.57 4.75
N ILE A 36 5.18 -0.93 5.32
CA ILE A 36 3.92 -1.06 4.59
C ILE A 36 3.09 0.20 4.84
N ILE A 37 2.72 0.87 3.76
CA ILE A 37 1.85 2.05 3.78
C ILE A 37 0.55 1.66 3.09
N GLU A 38 -0.58 1.80 3.77
CA GLU A 38 -1.90 1.42 3.26
C GLU A 38 -2.88 2.61 3.29
N GLY A 39 -3.75 2.68 2.28
CA GLY A 39 -4.70 3.76 2.11
C GLY A 39 -5.31 3.79 0.71
N PHE A 40 -6.52 4.34 0.59
CA PHE A 40 -7.34 4.25 -0.62
C PHE A 40 -7.03 5.30 -1.71
N LEU A 41 -6.15 6.28 -1.44
CA LEU A 41 -5.75 7.34 -2.39
C LEU A 41 -4.24 7.66 -2.35
N LEU A 42 -3.41 6.74 -1.85
CA LEU A 42 -1.97 6.99 -1.63
C LEU A 42 -1.25 7.50 -2.89
N TYR A 43 -1.55 6.88 -4.03
CA TYR A 43 -0.87 7.15 -5.31
C TYR A 43 -1.27 8.48 -5.99
N HIS A 44 -2.18 9.26 -5.38
CA HIS A 44 -2.44 10.63 -5.84
C HIS A 44 -1.48 11.65 -5.25
N TYR A 45 -0.87 11.31 -4.12
CA TYR A 45 -0.05 12.23 -3.39
C TYR A 45 1.40 12.08 -3.84
N LYS A 46 1.76 12.89 -4.85
CA LYS A 46 3.06 12.86 -5.55
C LYS A 46 4.29 12.73 -4.65
N PRO A 47 4.39 13.35 -3.46
CA PRO A 47 5.56 13.16 -2.61
C PRO A 47 5.81 11.71 -2.15
N LEU A 48 4.78 10.84 -2.19
CA LEU A 48 4.94 9.42 -1.92
C LEU A 48 5.50 8.62 -3.12
N ASP A 49 5.52 9.17 -4.33
CA ASP A 49 5.94 8.44 -5.52
C ASP A 49 7.41 7.97 -5.42
N GLU A 50 8.25 8.72 -4.73
CA GLU A 50 9.68 8.40 -4.52
C GLU A 50 9.91 7.43 -3.35
N VAL A 51 8.88 7.13 -2.56
CA VAL A 51 8.99 6.28 -1.36
C VAL A 51 8.72 4.81 -1.67
N PHE A 52 7.86 4.50 -2.64
CA PHE A 52 7.42 3.12 -2.85
C PHE A 52 8.37 2.32 -3.75
N ASP A 53 8.93 1.25 -3.18
CA ASP A 53 9.62 0.19 -3.93
C ASP A 53 8.60 -0.68 -4.69
N GLN A 54 7.55 -1.13 -4.00
CA GLN A 54 6.47 -1.96 -4.54
C GLN A 54 5.11 -1.27 -4.36
N ARG A 55 4.20 -1.45 -5.33
CA ARG A 55 2.85 -0.86 -5.31
C ARG A 55 1.80 -1.92 -5.63
N TYR A 56 0.81 -2.04 -4.77
CA TYR A 56 -0.30 -2.99 -4.90
C TYR A 56 -1.63 -2.24 -4.87
N PHE A 57 -2.55 -2.61 -5.76
CA PHE A 57 -3.87 -1.98 -5.84
C PHE A 57 -4.98 -3.02 -5.85
N LEU A 58 -5.77 -3.07 -4.77
CA LEU A 58 -6.90 -3.99 -4.65
C LEU A 58 -8.11 -3.46 -5.44
N THR A 59 -8.65 -4.30 -6.31
CA THR A 59 -9.88 -4.02 -7.06
C THR A 59 -11.00 -4.94 -6.59
N VAL A 60 -12.20 -4.39 -6.45
CA VAL A 60 -13.40 -5.15 -6.08
C VAL A 60 -14.54 -4.71 -7.01
N PRO A 61 -15.32 -5.62 -7.60
CA PRO A 61 -16.50 -5.27 -8.39
C PRO A 61 -17.51 -4.45 -7.59
N TYR A 62 -18.28 -3.60 -8.30
CA TYR A 62 -19.26 -2.68 -7.72
C TYR A 62 -20.15 -3.33 -6.66
N GLU A 63 -20.81 -4.44 -7.01
CA GLU A 63 -21.79 -5.10 -6.12
C GLU A 63 -21.15 -5.57 -4.81
N GLU A 64 -19.99 -6.22 -4.90
CA GLU A 64 -19.29 -6.73 -3.72
C GLU A 64 -18.71 -5.57 -2.89
N CYS A 65 -18.25 -4.50 -3.53
CA CYS A 65 -17.77 -3.31 -2.84
C CYS A 65 -18.90 -2.61 -2.07
N LYS A 66 -20.06 -2.44 -2.71
CA LYS A 66 -21.26 -1.86 -2.11
C LYS A 66 -21.75 -2.69 -0.92
N ARG A 67 -21.80 -4.02 -1.09
CA ARG A 67 -22.18 -4.98 -0.04
C ARG A 67 -21.22 -4.92 1.15
N ARG A 68 -19.91 -4.87 0.92
CA ARG A 68 -18.93 -4.73 2.03
C ARG A 68 -19.06 -3.38 2.73
N ARG A 69 -19.17 -2.28 1.97
CA ARG A 69 -19.30 -0.93 2.51
C ARG A 69 -20.55 -0.77 3.37
N SER A 70 -21.69 -1.31 2.94
CA SER A 70 -22.94 -1.21 3.71
C SER A 70 -22.89 -1.94 5.06
N THR A 71 -21.98 -2.90 5.24
CA THR A 71 -21.75 -3.56 6.54
C THR A 71 -20.81 -2.79 7.47
N ARG A 72 -20.15 -1.73 6.97
CA ARG A 72 -19.20 -0.92 7.74
C ARG A 72 -19.89 0.37 8.21
N VAL A 73 -19.72 0.70 9.49
CA VAL A 73 -20.16 1.98 10.04
C VAL A 73 -19.02 2.99 9.92
N TYR A 74 -19.29 4.10 9.24
CA TYR A 74 -18.38 5.25 9.13
C TYR A 74 -18.79 6.34 10.13
N ASP A 75 -17.86 7.23 10.45
CA ASP A 75 -18.11 8.45 11.22
C ASP A 75 -17.70 9.68 10.39
N PRO A 76 -18.65 10.55 9.97
CA PRO A 76 -20.10 10.36 10.09
C PRO A 76 -20.63 9.18 9.25
N PRO A 77 -21.82 8.62 9.56
CA PRO A 77 -22.43 7.58 8.74
C PRO A 77 -22.68 8.03 7.30
N ASP A 78 -22.57 7.10 6.36
CA ASP A 78 -22.86 7.36 4.95
C ASP A 78 -24.35 7.78 4.79
N PRO A 79 -24.66 8.94 4.17
CA PRO A 79 -26.04 9.32 3.90
C PRO A 79 -26.68 8.41 2.83
N PRO A 80 -28.02 8.38 2.71
CA PRO A 80 -28.70 7.61 1.68
C PRO A 80 -28.18 7.93 0.27
N GLY A 81 -27.84 6.91 -0.52
CA GLY A 81 -27.33 7.06 -1.88
C GLY A 81 -25.85 7.47 -1.99
N TYR A 82 -25.13 7.65 -0.88
CA TYR A 82 -23.74 8.13 -0.90
C TYR A 82 -22.78 7.23 -1.69
N PHE A 83 -22.96 5.92 -1.60
CA PHE A 83 -22.11 4.99 -2.34
C PHE A 83 -22.21 5.21 -3.86
N ASP A 84 -23.44 5.30 -4.36
CA ASP A 84 -23.74 5.41 -5.79
C ASP A 84 -23.46 6.82 -6.32
N GLY A 85 -23.78 7.84 -5.53
CA GLY A 85 -23.65 9.24 -5.92
C GLY A 85 -22.24 9.82 -5.73
N HIS A 86 -21.41 9.21 -4.88
CA HIS A 86 -20.11 9.79 -4.54
C HIS A 86 -18.97 8.77 -4.51
N VAL A 87 -19.07 7.74 -3.67
CA VAL A 87 -17.95 6.81 -3.41
C VAL A 87 -17.51 6.10 -4.69
N TRP A 88 -18.46 5.48 -5.39
CA TRP A 88 -18.16 4.70 -6.58
C TRP A 88 -17.70 5.57 -7.77
N PRO A 89 -18.37 6.69 -8.11
CA PRO A 89 -17.87 7.61 -9.12
C PRO A 89 -16.43 8.09 -8.85
N MET A 90 -16.11 8.44 -7.59
CA MET A 90 -14.77 8.86 -7.21
C MET A 90 -13.74 7.72 -7.30
N TYR A 91 -14.15 6.49 -6.95
CA TYR A 91 -13.31 5.30 -7.15
C TYR A 91 -13.04 5.03 -8.62
N ILE A 92 -14.04 5.13 -9.51
CA ILE A 92 -13.85 4.92 -10.95
C ILE A 92 -12.84 5.93 -11.51
N LYS A 93 -13.01 7.22 -11.17
CA LYS A 93 -12.05 8.26 -11.54
C LYS A 93 -10.63 7.91 -11.06
N HIS A 94 -10.49 7.51 -9.79
CA HIS A 94 -9.21 7.08 -9.23
C HIS A 94 -8.62 5.88 -9.97
N LYS A 95 -9.43 4.85 -10.24
CA LYS A 95 -9.00 3.63 -10.94
C LYS A 95 -8.53 3.93 -12.36
N GLU A 96 -9.19 4.83 -13.08
CA GLU A 96 -8.75 5.27 -14.41
C GLU A 96 -7.38 5.94 -14.37
N GLU A 97 -7.11 6.75 -13.34
CA GLU A 97 -5.78 7.34 -13.11
C GLU A 97 -4.74 6.26 -12.80
N MET A 98 -5.08 5.24 -12.01
CA MET A 98 -4.18 4.12 -11.70
C MET A 98 -3.90 3.22 -12.91
N ASN A 99 -4.89 3.00 -13.78
CA ASN A 99 -4.71 2.22 -15.01
C ASN A 99 -3.65 2.85 -15.93
N LYS A 100 -3.50 4.19 -15.92
CA LYS A 100 -2.43 4.87 -16.69
C LYS A 100 -1.03 4.57 -16.14
N LEU A 101 -0.94 4.15 -14.87
CA LEU A 101 0.29 3.77 -14.17
C LEU A 101 0.49 2.25 -14.09
N GLN A 102 -0.23 1.46 -14.89
CA GLN A 102 -0.26 -0.01 -14.80
C GLN A 102 1.13 -0.68 -14.80
N ASN A 103 2.13 -0.10 -15.47
CA ASN A 103 3.49 -0.64 -15.48
C ASN A 103 4.21 -0.53 -14.14
N LYS A 104 3.67 0.25 -13.19
CA LYS A 104 4.23 0.49 -11.86
C LYS A 104 3.40 -0.13 -10.73
N ILE A 105 2.21 -0.65 -11.01
CA ILE A 105 1.23 -1.07 -10.01
C ILE A 105 0.78 -2.50 -10.30
N VAL A 106 0.88 -3.37 -9.30
CA VAL A 106 0.32 -4.71 -9.35
C VAL A 106 -1.15 -4.66 -8.92
N PHE A 107 -2.06 -4.93 -9.85
CA PHE A 107 -3.48 -5.00 -9.55
C PHE A 107 -3.86 -6.36 -8.96
N LEU A 108 -4.51 -6.33 -7.81
CA LEU A 108 -4.94 -7.50 -7.07
C LEU A 108 -6.47 -7.62 -7.12
N ASP A 109 -6.95 -8.84 -7.26
CA ASP A 109 -8.37 -9.16 -7.12
C ASP A 109 -8.74 -9.26 -5.64
N GLY A 110 -9.43 -8.24 -5.13
CA GLY A 110 -9.89 -8.15 -3.75
C GLY A 110 -11.10 -9.02 -3.43
N THR A 111 -11.61 -9.81 -4.38
CA THR A 111 -12.63 -10.83 -4.13
C THR A 111 -12.06 -12.16 -3.65
N LYS A 112 -10.75 -12.36 -3.82
CA LYS A 112 -10.02 -13.53 -3.33
C LYS A 112 -9.99 -13.61 -1.80
N THR A 113 -9.65 -14.78 -1.29
CA THR A 113 -9.42 -15.00 0.14
C THR A 113 -8.23 -14.20 0.64
N LYS A 114 -8.19 -13.93 1.95
CA LYS A 114 -7.07 -13.21 2.57
C LYS A 114 -5.77 -13.98 2.40
N GLU A 115 -5.85 -15.30 2.48
CA GLU A 115 -4.73 -16.23 2.37
C GLU A 115 -4.13 -16.22 0.96
N GLU A 116 -4.96 -16.22 -0.09
CA GLU A 116 -4.50 -16.09 -1.47
C GLU A 116 -3.77 -14.76 -1.71
N ILE A 117 -4.36 -13.65 -1.27
CA ILE A 117 -3.77 -12.31 -1.43
C ILE A 117 -2.46 -12.22 -0.64
N LEU A 118 -2.46 -12.69 0.60
CA LEU A 118 -1.27 -12.69 1.46
C LEU A 118 -0.15 -13.54 0.85
N CYS A 119 -0.47 -14.75 0.39
CA CYS A 119 0.51 -15.65 -0.22
C CYS A 119 1.16 -15.01 -1.45
N TYR A 120 0.35 -14.37 -2.31
CA TYR A 120 0.84 -13.66 -3.48
C TYR A 120 1.76 -12.49 -3.10
N VAL A 121 1.26 -11.56 -2.28
CA VAL A 121 2.00 -10.34 -1.91
C VAL A 121 3.27 -10.68 -1.13
N PHE A 122 3.22 -11.64 -0.21
CA PHE A 122 4.38 -12.09 0.54
C PHE A 122 5.47 -12.68 -0.37
N THR A 123 5.07 -13.53 -1.32
CA THR A 123 6.01 -14.13 -2.28
C THR A 123 6.66 -13.07 -3.15
N ASP A 124 5.88 -12.09 -3.60
CA ASP A 124 6.36 -10.98 -4.43
C ASP A 124 7.33 -10.07 -3.67
N ILE A 125 6.98 -9.64 -2.45
CA ILE A 125 7.87 -8.86 -1.57
C ILE A 125 9.16 -9.62 -1.27
N LYS A 126 9.07 -10.92 -0.98
CA LYS A 126 10.25 -11.75 -0.71
C LYS A 126 11.20 -11.80 -1.90
N LYS A 127 10.66 -11.93 -3.12
CA LYS A 127 11.48 -11.88 -4.36
C LYS A 127 12.13 -10.52 -4.54
N ALA A 128 11.39 -9.44 -4.32
CA ALA A 128 11.93 -8.08 -4.42
C ALA A 128 13.07 -7.85 -3.41
N ALA A 129 12.90 -8.31 -2.15
CA ALA A 129 13.90 -8.17 -1.10
C ALA A 129 15.22 -8.90 -1.40
N LEU A 130 15.16 -10.07 -2.05
CA LEU A 130 16.37 -10.81 -2.45
C LEU A 130 17.24 -10.05 -3.46
N HIS A 131 16.63 -9.20 -4.30
CA HIS A 131 17.37 -8.35 -5.23
C HIS A 131 18.02 -7.14 -4.53
N CYS A 132 17.61 -6.77 -3.32
CA CYS A 132 18.20 -5.68 -2.54
C CYS A 132 19.46 -6.12 -1.76
N THR A 133 19.63 -7.43 -1.53
CA THR A 133 20.75 -8.00 -0.76
C THR A 133 21.84 -8.62 -1.64
N SER A 134 21.71 -8.54 -2.96
CA SER A 134 22.68 -9.05 -3.96
C SER A 134 23.50 -7.92 -4.55
#